data_AF-A0A830ENY6-F1
#
_entry.id   AF-A0A830ENY6-F1
#
_cell.length_a   1.000
_cell.length_b   1.000
_cell.length_c   1.000
_cell.angle_alpha   90.00
_cell.angle_beta   90.00
_cell.angle_gamma   90.00
#
_symmetry.space_group_name_H-M   'P 1'
#
loop_
_entity.id
_entity.type
_entity.pdbx_description
1 polymer ?
#
loop_
_entity_poly.entity_id
_entity_poly.type
_entity_poly.pdbx_seq_one_letter_code
_entity_poly.pdbx_strand_id
1 'polypeptide(L)'
;MATLLGKVEGGFDHWLTFIGEPAVSPTNNAAKNALREPVVLRKLIGTLRNDRGMFVHKTLLSLLATYRQQGRNPYEELKRIARNNEMIPRAQAVPAVASSG
;
A
#
# COMPACT_ATOMS: atom_id res chain seq x y z
N MET A 1 -4.44 14.16 23.18
CA MET A 1 -3.27 13.24 23.13
C MET A 1 -3.78 11.83 23.30
N ALA A 2 -3.61 10.95 22.31
CA ALA A 2 -4.01 9.55 22.45
C ALA A 2 -3.01 8.82 23.38
N THR A 3 -3.47 8.39 24.55
CA THR A 3 -2.71 7.53 25.47
C THR A 3 -2.55 6.13 24.88
N LEU A 4 -1.53 5.40 25.33
CA LEU A 4 -1.33 4.00 24.91
C LEU A 4 -2.59 3.16 25.16
N LEU A 5 -3.27 3.39 26.28
CA LEU A 5 -4.51 2.71 26.64
C LEU A 5 -5.59 2.87 25.56
N GLY A 6 -5.86 4.12 25.14
CA GLY A 6 -6.88 4.38 24.10
C GLY A 6 -6.52 3.80 22.72
N LYS A 7 -5.23 3.60 22.43
CA LYS A 7 -4.80 2.90 21.20
C LYS A 7 -4.98 1.39 21.29
N VAL A 8 -4.79 0.82 22.48
CA VAL A 8 -5.04 -0.60 22.74
C VAL A 8 -6.53 -0.87 22.63
N GLU A 9 -7.36 -0.08 23.32
CA GLU A 9 -8.82 -0.22 23.32
C GLU A 9 -9.41 -0.09 21.90
N GLY A 10 -8.98 0.92 21.12
CA GLY A 10 -9.49 1.11 19.76
C GLY A 10 -8.92 0.14 18.71
N GLY A 11 -7.82 -0.57 19.03
CA GLY A 11 -7.16 -1.48 18.10
C GLY A 11 -7.47 -2.96 18.35
N PHE A 12 -7.97 -3.29 19.54
CA PHE A 12 -8.12 -4.66 20.02
C PHE A 12 -8.95 -5.53 19.06
N ASP A 13 -10.06 -5.01 18.56
CA ASP A 13 -10.97 -5.70 17.63
C ASP A 13 -10.33 -6.02 16.25
N HIS A 14 -9.19 -5.42 15.93
CA HIS A 14 -8.54 -5.53 14.62
C HIS A 14 -7.16 -6.20 14.67
N TRP A 15 -6.55 -6.38 15.85
CA TRP A 15 -5.20 -6.94 15.97
C TRP A 15 -5.16 -8.46 15.81
N LEU A 16 -6.27 -9.14 16.10
CA LEU A 16 -6.38 -10.59 16.13
C LEU A 16 -7.15 -11.17 14.93
N THR A 17 -7.29 -10.42 13.84
CA THR A 17 -8.01 -10.87 12.63
C THR A 17 -7.49 -12.21 12.09
N PHE A 18 -6.19 -12.49 12.24
CA PHE A 18 -5.58 -13.77 11.83
C PHE A 18 -6.12 -14.99 12.60
N ILE A 19 -6.73 -14.80 13.78
CA ILE A 19 -7.36 -15.88 14.55
C ILE A 19 -8.67 -16.33 13.86
N GLY A 20 -9.43 -15.38 13.30
CA GLY A 20 -10.69 -15.65 12.61
C GLY A 20 -10.55 -15.89 11.11
N GLU A 21 -9.48 -15.37 10.50
CA GLU A 21 -9.23 -15.42 9.05
C GLU A 21 -7.82 -16.00 8.78
N PRO A 22 -7.69 -17.32 8.54
CA PRO A 22 -6.40 -17.98 8.31
C PRO A 22 -5.62 -17.43 7.12
N ALA A 23 -6.30 -16.82 6.14
CA ALA A 23 -5.65 -16.18 5.00
C ALA A 23 -4.86 -14.91 5.37
N VAL A 24 -5.09 -14.33 6.55
CA VAL A 24 -4.36 -13.15 7.04
C VAL A 24 -3.13 -13.62 7.81
N SER A 25 -1.95 -13.22 7.34
CA SER A 25 -0.70 -13.53 8.05
C SER A 25 -0.70 -12.93 9.46
N PRO A 26 -0.28 -13.68 10.50
CA PRO A 26 -0.11 -13.14 11.85
C PRO A 26 1.05 -12.15 11.95
N THR A 27 1.85 -12.00 10.88
CA THR A 27 3.03 -11.12 10.85
C THR A 27 2.80 -9.91 9.96
N ASN A 28 3.21 -8.73 10.44
CA ASN A 28 3.22 -7.50 9.65
C ASN A 28 4.38 -7.43 8.63
N ASN A 29 4.91 -8.57 8.18
CA ASN A 29 6.08 -8.59 7.31
C ASN A 29 5.75 -8.06 5.91
N ALA A 30 4.59 -8.43 5.37
CA ALA A 30 4.14 -7.98 4.06
C ALA A 30 3.98 -6.45 4.02
N ALA A 31 3.30 -5.86 5.01
CA ALA A 31 3.11 -4.40 5.04
C ALA A 31 4.42 -3.66 5.32
N LYS A 32 5.27 -4.16 6.24
CA LYS A 32 6.63 -3.60 6.44
C LYS A 32 7.43 -3.62 5.15
N ASN A 33 7.42 -4.73 4.41
CA ASN A 33 8.15 -4.86 3.16
C ASN A 33 7.64 -3.89 2.08
N ALA A 34 6.32 -3.77 1.94
CA ALA A 34 5.70 -2.83 1.02
C ALA A 34 6.07 -1.36 1.30
N LEU A 35 6.33 -1.00 2.57
CA LEU A 35 6.72 0.36 2.97
C LEU A 35 8.22 0.63 2.88
N ARG A 36 9.09 -0.39 2.85
CA ARG A 36 10.54 -0.21 2.86
C ARG A 36 11.05 0.59 1.66
N GLU A 37 10.66 0.20 0.45
CA GLU A 37 11.06 0.87 -0.78
C GLU A 37 10.60 2.35 -0.82
N PRO A 38 9.31 2.68 -0.58
CA PRO A 38 8.86 4.06 -0.37
C PRO A 38 9.70 4.89 0.60
N VAL A 39 10.01 4.31 1.77
CA VAL A 39 10.76 5.02 2.82
C VAL A 39 12.21 5.27 2.39
N VAL A 40 12.85 4.31 1.74
CA VAL A 40 14.21 4.45 1.22
C VAL A 40 14.26 5.50 0.11
N LEU A 41 13.35 5.42 -0.86
CA LEU A 41 13.25 6.40 -1.95
C LEU A 41 13.04 7.82 -1.42
N ARG A 42 12.12 7.99 -0.46
CA ARG A 42 11.89 9.28 0.21
C ARG A 42 13.15 9.84 0.88
N LYS A 43 13.96 8.97 1.50
CA LYS A 43 15.23 9.36 2.13
C LYS A 43 16.25 9.80 1.08
N LEU A 44 16.40 9.05 -0.01
CA LEU A 44 17.35 9.34 -1.09
C LEU A 44 17.06 10.68 -1.77
N ILE A 45 15.79 11.00 -2.04
CA ILE A 45 15.40 12.25 -2.71
C ILE A 45 15.41 13.49 -1.80
N GLY A 46 15.92 13.38 -0.57
CA GLY A 46 16.03 14.52 0.35
C GLY A 46 14.71 14.96 0.97
N THR A 47 13.76 14.03 1.17
CA THR A 47 12.41 14.22 1.71
C THR A 47 11.49 15.12 0.86
N LEU A 48 10.19 15.09 1.18
CA LEU A 48 9.17 15.88 0.47
C LEU A 48 8.95 17.18 1.24
N ARG A 49 9.17 18.31 0.57
CA ARG A 49 9.17 19.65 1.19
C ARG A 49 7.82 20.38 1.12
N ASN A 50 6.81 19.77 0.52
CA ASN A 50 5.45 20.31 0.44
C ASN A 50 4.40 19.20 0.27
N ASP A 51 3.14 19.52 0.57
CA ASP A 51 2.01 18.58 0.53
C ASP A 51 1.73 18.07 -0.88
N ARG A 52 1.92 18.91 -1.91
CA ARG A 52 1.74 18.51 -3.31
C ARG A 52 2.71 17.39 -3.70
N GLY A 53 3.99 17.52 -3.34
CA GLY A 53 5.01 16.50 -3.56
C GLY A 53 4.71 15.23 -2.77
N MET A 54 4.20 15.38 -1.54
CA MET A 54 3.73 14.24 -0.73
C MET A 54 2.58 13.48 -1.40
N PHE A 55 1.59 14.21 -1.90
CA PHE A 55 0.44 13.64 -2.59
C PHE A 55 0.86 12.86 -3.84
N VAL A 56 1.67 13.47 -4.70
CA VAL A 56 2.15 12.82 -5.94
C VAL A 56 2.97 11.58 -5.60
N HIS A 57 3.90 11.67 -4.65
CA HIS A 57 4.76 10.54 -4.26
C HIS A 57 3.95 9.37 -3.68
N LYS A 58 3.02 9.66 -2.76
CA LYS A 58 2.13 8.63 -2.18
C LYS A 58 1.28 7.96 -3.26
N THR A 59 0.72 8.75 -4.18
CA THR A 59 -0.13 8.24 -5.25
C THR A 59 0.66 7.34 -6.20
N LEU A 60 1.83 7.81 -6.67
CA LEU A 60 2.67 7.04 -7.59
C LEU A 60 3.11 5.72 -6.96
N LEU A 61 3.63 5.75 -5.73
CA LEU A 61 4.09 4.54 -5.06
C LEU A 61 2.96 3.57 -4.74
N SER A 62 1.76 4.08 -4.40
CA SER A 62 0.59 3.23 -4.23
C SER A 62 0.22 2.52 -5.54
N LEU A 63 0.21 3.22 -6.67
CA LEU A 63 -0.09 2.63 -7.99
C LEU A 63 0.95 1.57 -8.37
N LEU A 64 2.24 1.87 -8.21
CA LEU A 64 3.31 0.92 -8.48
C LEU A 64 3.20 -0.33 -7.61
N ALA A 65 2.90 -0.16 -6.32
CA ALA A 65 2.70 -1.28 -5.40
C ALA A 65 1.50 -2.14 -5.83
N THR A 66 0.37 -1.51 -6.18
CA THR A 66 -0.82 -2.20 -6.67
C THR A 66 -0.52 -2.99 -7.94
N TYR A 67 0.15 -2.41 -8.93
CA TYR A 67 0.48 -3.12 -10.18
C TYR A 67 1.38 -4.33 -9.93
N ARG A 68 2.39 -4.19 -9.06
CA ARG A 68 3.26 -5.31 -8.68
C ARG A 68 2.47 -6.41 -7.95
N GLN A 69 1.57 -6.05 -7.04
CA GLN A 69 0.72 -7.02 -6.33
C GLN A 69 -0.23 -7.77 -7.27
N GLN A 70 -0.64 -7.15 -8.37
CA GLN A 70 -1.46 -7.77 -9.41
C GLN A 70 -0.65 -8.51 -10.48
N GLY A 71 0.68 -8.58 -10.36
CA GLY A 71 1.55 -9.18 -11.37
C GLY A 71 1.60 -8.40 -12.69
N ARG A 72 1.17 -7.14 -12.70
CA ARG A 72 1.17 -6.27 -13.89
C ARG A 72 2.51 -5.54 -14.03
N ASN A 73 2.91 -5.31 -15.27
CA ASN A 73 4.10 -4.50 -15.56
C ASN A 73 3.79 -3.00 -15.35
N PRO A 74 4.46 -2.31 -14.40
CA PRO A 74 4.15 -0.91 -14.12
C PRO A 74 4.43 0.05 -15.27
N TYR A 75 5.41 -0.26 -16.12
CA TYR A 75 5.74 0.57 -17.28
C TYR A 75 4.62 0.54 -18.32
N GLU A 76 4.08 -0.65 -18.62
CA GLU A 76 2.97 -0.77 -19.57
C GLU A 76 1.69 -0.11 -19.05
N GLU A 77 1.40 -0.22 -17.74
CA GLU A 77 0.23 0.47 -17.16
C GLU A 77 0.39 2.00 -17.16
N LEU A 78 1.58 2.52 -16.83
CA LEU A 78 1.84 3.96 -16.92
C LEU A 78 1.73 4.47 -18.36
N LYS A 79 2.26 3.71 -19.32
CA LYS A 79 2.17 4.03 -20.75
C LYS A 79 0.71 4.01 -21.24
N ARG A 80 -0.08 3.05 -20.78
CA ARG A 80 -1.52 2.97 -21.07
C ARG A 80 -2.26 4.19 -20.52
N ILE A 81 -2.03 4.56 -19.25
CA ILE A 81 -2.65 5.74 -18.64
C ILE A 81 -2.23 7.01 -19.38
N ALA A 82 -0.94 7.17 -19.69
CA ALA A 82 -0.45 8.36 -20.39
C ALA A 82 -1.03 8.51 -21.80
N ARG A 83 -1.30 7.40 -22.50
CA ARG A 83 -1.89 7.41 -23.85
C ARG A 83 -3.39 7.62 -23.84
N ASN A 84 -4.11 6.93 -22.97
CA ASN A 84 -5.56 6.85 -23.01
C ASN A 84 -6.24 7.74 -21.96
N ASN A 85 -5.47 8.30 -21.01
CA ASN A 85 -5.96 9.06 -19.85
C ASN A 85 -7.02 8.31 -19.01
N GLU A 86 -6.99 6.98 -19.05
CA GLU A 86 -7.91 6.10 -18.34
C GLU A 86 -7.19 5.39 -17.20
N MET A 87 -7.71 5.57 -15.97
CA MET A 87 -7.25 4.79 -14.82
C MET A 87 -7.94 3.43 -14.74
N ILE A 88 -7.27 2.46 -14.10
CA ILE A 88 -7.91 1.19 -13.75
C ILE A 88 -9.13 1.46 -12.86
N PRO A 89 -10.31 0.88 -13.17
CA PRO A 89 -11.50 0.99 -12.33
C PRO A 89 -11.22 0.54 -10.89
N ARG A 90 -11.79 1.19 -9.88
CA ARG A 90 -11.59 0.83 -8.46
C ARG A 90 -11.87 -0.65 -8.16
N ALA A 91 -12.83 -1.26 -8.86
CA ALA A 91 -13.15 -2.68 -8.74
C ALA A 91 -11.98 -3.60 -9.13
N GLN A 92 -11.08 -3.14 -10.00
CA GLN A 92 -9.89 -3.86 -10.45
C GLN A 92 -8.62 -3.39 -9.74
N ALA A 93 -8.69 -2.39 -8.85
CA ALA A 93 -7.53 -1.84 -8.14
C ALA A 93 -7.20 -2.63 -6.86
N VAL A 94 -8.15 -3.41 -6.33
CA VAL A 94 -7.91 -4.28 -5.18
C VAL A 94 -7.20 -5.53 -5.70
N PRO A 95 -5.95 -5.81 -5.28
CA PRO A 95 -5.33 -7.10 -5.56
C PRO A 95 -6.18 -8.16 -4.87
N ALA A 96 -6.53 -9.23 -5.59
CA ALA A 96 -7.02 -10.44 -4.93
C ALA A 96 -5.93 -10.85 -3.93
N VAL A 97 -6.24 -10.79 -2.63
CA VAL A 97 -5.35 -11.34 -1.62
C VAL A 97 -5.18 -12.80 -2.01
N ALA A 98 -3.99 -13.16 -2.48
CA ALA A 98 -3.66 -14.55 -2.71
C ALA A 98 -3.76 -15.23 -1.35
N SER A 99 -4.86 -15.94 -1.13
CA SER A 99 -4.99 -16.91 -0.05
C SER A 99 -3.86 -17.91 -0.27
N SER A 100 -2.75 -17.69 0.45
CA SER A 100 -1.70 -18.70 0.52
C SER A 100 -2.31 -19.87 1.28
N GLY A 101 -2.56 -20.96 0.56
CA GLY A 101 -2.73 -22.28 1.19
C GLY A 101 -1.45 -22.75 1.87
#